data_AF-A0AAV6BW58-F1
#
_entry.id   AF-A0AAV6BW58-F1
#
_cell.length_a   1.000
_cell.length_b   1.000
_cell.length_c   1.000
_cell.angle_alpha   90.00
_cell.angle_beta   90.00
_cell.angle_gamma   90.00
#
_symmetry.space_group_name_H-M   'P 1'
#
loop_
_entity.id
_entity.type
_entity.pdbx_description
1 polymer ?
#
loop_
_entity_poly.entity_id
_entity_poly.type
_entity_poly.pdbx_seq_one_letter_code
_entity_poly.pdbx_strand_id
1 'polypeptide(L)' 'MNTAKPTDTAVVEDFWADLNRDILNCLAKGPVSPGEIGRRLGISEGAAASCLSLLASEGRVRICLVEKAPAVA' A
#
# COMPACT_ATOMS: atom_id res chain seq x y z
N MET A 1 -30.82 -10.76 -16.85
CA MET A 1 -29.56 -10.94 -16.10
C MET A 1 -28.43 -10.47 -17.01
N ASN A 2 -28.00 -9.21 -16.86
CA ASN A 2 -27.09 -8.58 -17.83
C ASN A 2 -25.65 -8.87 -17.43
N THR A 3 -24.94 -9.66 -18.23
CA THR A 3 -23.50 -9.90 -18.12
C THR A 3 -22.76 -8.71 -18.73
N ALA A 4 -22.57 -7.64 -17.95
CA ALA A 4 -21.62 -6.60 -18.32
C ALA A 4 -20.20 -7.19 -18.21
N LYS A 5 -19.39 -7.04 -19.26
CA LYS A 5 -17.96 -7.34 -19.18
C LYS A 5 -17.34 -6.48 -18.08
N PRO A 6 -16.48 -7.01 -17.20
CA PRO A 6 -15.80 -6.19 -16.21
C PRO A 6 -15.09 -5.07 -16.97
N THR A 7 -15.45 -3.83 -16.64
CA THR A 7 -14.82 -2.65 -17.20
C THR A 7 -13.40 -2.58 -16.64
N ASP A 8 -12.43 -2.18 -17.46
CA ASP A 8 -11.01 -2.06 -17.09
C ASP A 8 -10.80 -1.35 -15.74
N THR A 9 -11.61 -0.32 -15.48
CA THR A 9 -11.65 0.43 -14.22
C THR A 9 -11.99 -0.44 -13.00
N ALA A 10 -12.99 -1.33 -13.10
CA ALA A 10 -13.38 -2.19 -11.98
C ALA A 10 -12.29 -3.22 -11.65
N VAL A 11 -11.55 -3.69 -12.66
CA VAL A 11 -10.41 -4.59 -12.47
C VAL A 11 -9.25 -3.86 -11.79
N VAL A 12 -8.99 -2.61 -12.16
CA VAL A 12 -7.98 -1.77 -11.52
C VAL A 12 -8.36 -1.45 -10.07
N GLU A 13 -9.62 -1.12 -9.79
CA GLU A 13 -10.10 -0.86 -8.42
C GLU A 13 -9.98 -2.10 -7.52
N ASP A 14 -10.33 -3.28 -8.03
CA ASP A 14 -10.19 -4.55 -7.29
C ASP A 14 -8.73 -4.86 -6.96
N PHE A 15 -7.83 -4.66 -7.93
CA PHE A 15 -6.39 -4.79 -7.72
C PHE A 15 -5.86 -3.87 -6.60
N TRP A 16 -6.27 -2.59 -6.60
CA TRP A 16 -5.87 -1.66 -5.55
C TRP A 16 -6.47 -2.02 -4.18
N ALA A 17 -7.69 -2.54 -4.15
CA ALA A 17 -8.32 -3.00 -2.92
C ALA A 17 -7.59 -4.21 -2.31
N ASP A 18 -7.18 -5.15 -3.15
CA ASP A 18 -6.41 -6.33 -2.74
C ASP A 18 -5.01 -5.94 -2.21
N LEU A 19 -4.31 -5.07 -2.95
CA LEU A 19 -3.01 -4.55 -2.52
C LEU A 19 -3.10 -3.83 -1.15
N ASN A 20 -4.13 -3.01 -0.95
CA ASN A 20 -4.35 -2.34 0.33
C ASN A 20 -4.63 -3.33 1.47
N ARG A 21 -5.36 -4.42 1.20
CA ARG A 21 -5.61 -5.48 2.17
C ARG A 21 -4.31 -6.19 2.57
N ASP A 22 -3.46 -6.50 1.59
CA ASP A 22 -2.17 -7.14 1.84
C ASP A 22 -1.20 -6.26 2.64
N ILE A 23 -1.19 -4.94 2.39
CA ILE A 23 -0.45 -3.97 3.19
C ILE A 23 -0.92 -3.99 4.65
N LEU A 24 -2.24 -3.97 4.90
CA LEU A 24 -2.79 -4.05 6.25
C LEU A 24 -2.47 -5.39 6.93
N ASN A 25 -2.47 -6.48 6.18
CA ASN A 25 -2.09 -7.79 6.70
C ASN A 25 -0.60 -7.84 7.13
N CYS A 26 0.28 -7.15 6.40
CA CYS A 26 1.69 -7.00 6.82
C CYS A 26 1.82 -6.27 8.17
N LEU A 27 0.93 -5.32 8.44
CA LEU A 27 0.89 -4.52 9.68
C LEU A 27 0.16 -5.22 10.84
N ALA A 28 -0.56 -6.32 10.59
CA ALA A 28 -1.33 -7.03 11.61
C ALA A 28 -0.46 -7.56 12.77
N LYS A 29 0.83 -7.80 12.51
CA LYS A 29 1.80 -8.29 13.51
C LYS A 29 2.59 -7.16 14.20
N GLY A 30 2.39 -5.90 13.83
CA GLY A 30 3.07 -4.74 14.39
C GLY A 30 3.56 -3.75 13.34
N PRO A 31 4.24 -2.66 13.75
CA PRO A 31 4.81 -1.66 12.84
C PRO A 31 5.87 -2.28 11.91
N VAL A 32 5.80 -1.95 10.62
CA VAL A 32 6.72 -2.44 9.58
C VAL A 32 7.18 -1.26 8.73
N SER A 33 8.45 -1.26 8.29
CA SER A 33 8.97 -0.21 7.41
C SER A 33 8.40 -0.34 5.98
N PRO A 34 8.29 0.78 5.23
CA PRO A 34 7.84 0.75 3.83
C PRO A 34 8.68 -0.17 2.95
N GLY A 35 10.00 -0.22 3.16
CA GLY A 35 10.90 -1.10 2.42
C GLY A 35 10.65 -2.59 2.69
N GLU A 36 10.33 -2.96 3.92
CA GLU A 36 9.99 -4.36 4.26
C GLU A 36 8.61 -4.76 3.71
N ILE A 37 7.64 -3.84 3.70
CA ILE A 37 6.35 -4.05 3.02
C ILE A 37 6.57 -4.26 1.52
N GLY A 38 7.39 -3.42 0.88
CA GLY A 38 7.76 -3.56 -0.52
C GLY A 38 8.37 -4.94 -0.83
N ARG A 39 9.30 -5.41 0.01
CA ARG A 39 9.89 -6.75 -0.14
C ARG A 39 8.89 -7.89 0.00
N ARG A 40 7.95 -7.80 0.95
CA ARG A 40 6.94 -8.85 1.18
C ARG A 40 5.91 -8.93 0.06
N LEU A 41 5.57 -7.78 -0.52
CA LEU A 41 4.53 -7.67 -1.55
C LEU A 41 5.10 -7.64 -2.98
N GLY A 42 6.43 -7.64 -3.13
CA GLY A 42 7.09 -7.58 -4.45
C GLY A 42 6.96 -6.22 -5.15
N ILE A 43 6.70 -5.14 -4.41
CA ILE A 43 6.58 -3.78 -4.94
C ILE A 43 7.77 -2.91 -4.53
N SER A 44 7.97 -1.80 -5.24
CA SER A 44 9.01 -0.84 -4.85
C SER A 44 8.67 -0.17 -3.51
N GLU A 45 9.69 0.22 -2.77
CA GLU A 45 9.53 0.95 -1.51
C GLU A 45 8.73 2.26 -1.69
N GLY A 46 8.96 2.97 -2.81
CA GLY A 46 8.20 4.18 -3.14
C GLY A 46 6.72 3.92 -3.40
N ALA A 47 6.38 2.79 -4.04
CA ALA A 47 4.99 2.39 -4.23
C ALA A 47 4.33 2.05 -2.89
N ALA A 48 5.02 1.30 -2.03
CA ALA A 48 4.56 1.01 -0.67
C ALA A 48 4.33 2.29 0.15
N ALA A 49 5.27 3.23 0.12
CA ALA A 49 5.18 4.51 0.82
C ALA A 49 3.99 5.36 0.31
N SER A 50 3.73 5.33 -0.99
CA SER A 50 2.58 6.02 -1.60
C SER A 50 1.26 5.43 -1.11
N CYS A 51 1.14 4.10 -1.10
CA CYS A 51 -0.05 3.41 -0.60
C CYS A 51 -0.28 3.66 0.90
N LEU A 52 0.79 3.61 1.70
CA LEU A 52 0.73 3.90 3.13
C LEU A 52 0.28 5.34 3.40
N SER A 53 0.72 6.30 2.58
CA SER A 53 0.29 7.70 2.70
C SER A 53 -1.20 7.87 2.43
N LEU A 54 -1.73 7.18 1.42
CA LEU A 54 -3.16 7.18 1.12
C LEU A 54 -3.97 6.54 2.25
N LEU A 55 -3.57 5.34 2.69
CA LEU A 55 -4.21 4.64 3.81
C LEU A 55 -4.16 5.47 5.11
N ALA A 56 -3.10 6.25 5.33
CA ALA A 56 -2.99 7.14 6.48
C ALA A 56 -3.98 8.31 6.37
N SER A 57 -4.16 8.88 5.16
CA SER A 57 -5.15 9.92 4.90
C SER A 57 -6.58 9.44 5.11
N GLU A 58 -6.86 8.17 4.84
CA GLU A 58 -8.14 7.50 5.10
C GLU A 58 -8.32 7.09 6.58
N GLY A 59 -7.29 7.27 7.43
CA GLY A 59 -7.33 6.88 8.84
C GLY A 59 -7.18 5.37 9.10
N ARG A 60 -6.76 4.58 8.10
CA ARG A 60 -6.61 3.13 8.18
C ARG A 60 -5.26 2.70 8.78
N VAL A 61 -4.24 3.54 8.69
CA VAL A 61 -2.93 3.34 9.30
C VAL A 61 -2.43 4.64 9.94
N ARG A 62 -1.44 4.54 10.83
CA ARG A 62 -0.76 5.70 11.42
C ARG A 62 0.72 5.68 11.07
N ILE A 63 1.21 6.78 10.48
CA ILE A 63 2.64 6.97 10.23
C ILE A 63 3.27 7.51 11.52
N CYS A 64 4.07 6.68 12.19
CA CYS A 64 4.65 6.99 13.50
C CYS A 64 6.14 7.36 13.46
N LEU A 65 6.89 6.90 12.44
CA LEU A 65 8.32 7.10 12.31
C LEU A 65 8.60 7.73 10.94
N VAL A 66 9.30 8.87 10.95
CA VAL A 66 9.79 9.54 9.74
C VAL A 66 11.21 9.97 10.02
N GLU A 67 12.13 9.60 9.15
CA GLU A 67 13.55 9.89 9.26
C GLU A 67 14.03 10.69 8.05
N LYS A 68 15.07 11.50 8.25
CA LYS A 68 15.68 12.25 7.17
C LYS A 68 16.51 11.28 6.32
N ALA A 69 16.22 11.22 5.02
CA ALA A 69 17.05 10.45 4.09
C ALA A 69 18.51 10.94 4.14
N PRO A 70 19.51 10.04 4.00
CA PRO A 70 20.90 10.46 3.92
C PRO A 70 21.07 11.46 2.77
N ALA A 71 21.80 12.54 3.02
CA ALA A 71 22.09 13.51 1.97
C ALA A 71 22.82 12.77 0.84
N VAL A 72 22.26 12.81 -0.38
CA VAL A 72 22.98 12.37 -1.57
C VAL A 72 24.16 13.33 -1.75
N ALA A 73 25.38 12.80 -1.64
CA ALA A 73 26.62 13.55 -1.84
C ALA A 73 26.86 13.81 -3.33
#